data_AF-A0A1E2SHS1-F1
#
_entry.id   AF-A0A1E2SHS1-F1
#
_cell.length_a   1.000
_cell.length_b   1.000
_cell.length_c   1.000
_cell.angle_alpha   90.00
_cell.angle_beta   90.00
_cell.angle_gamma   90.00
#
_symmetry.space_group_name_H-M   'P 1'
#
loop_
_entity.id
_entity.type
_entity.pdbx_description
1 polymer ?
#
loop_
_entity_poly.entity_id
_entity_poly.type
_entity_poly.pdbx_seq_one_letter_code
_entity_poly.pdbx_strand_id
1 'polypeptide(L)'
;MLATIHRPENTDSADALARVLRGLRQIDSEVLFVAHPRTRAAIKRFRLDEELVGIRVIPSVITASSCDWHLMRGCWSRTSASSKRSVLC
;
A
#
# COMPACT_ATOMS: atom_id res chain seq x y z
N MET A 1 6.83 -12.98 12.46
CA MET A 1 6.21 -11.77 13.04
C MET A 1 5.37 -11.06 11.99
N LEU A 2 4.23 -10.45 12.36
CA LEU A 2 3.40 -9.64 11.45
C LEU A 2 3.69 -8.15 11.68
N ALA A 3 3.94 -7.40 10.60
CA ALA A 3 4.16 -5.96 10.63
C ALA A 3 3.18 -5.21 9.71
N THR A 4 2.72 -4.05 10.17
CA THR A 4 1.91 -3.09 9.42
C THR A 4 2.43 -1.66 9.69
N ILE A 5 2.28 -0.74 8.73
CA ILE A 5 2.62 0.68 8.90
C ILE A 5 1.36 1.51 8.62
N HIS A 6 0.91 2.29 9.60
CA HIS A 6 -0.35 3.04 9.53
C HIS A 6 -0.20 4.56 9.54
N ARG A 7 0.95 5.07 10.00
CA ARG A 7 1.15 6.51 10.11
C ARG A 7 1.89 7.06 8.89
N PRO A 8 1.41 8.15 8.26
CA PRO A 8 2.02 8.78 7.10
C PRO A 8 3.49 9.12 7.28
N GLU A 9 3.86 9.62 8.46
CA GLU A 9 5.21 10.07 8.84
C GLU A 9 6.29 8.98 8.72
N ASN A 10 5.91 7.69 8.77
CA ASN A 10 6.84 6.58 8.50
C ASN A 10 7.09 6.32 7.01
N THR A 11 6.35 6.97 6.11
CA THR A 11 6.34 6.69 4.66
C THR A 11 6.49 7.95 3.80
N ASP A 12 6.40 9.15 4.38
CA ASP A 12 6.42 10.42 3.64
C ASP A 12 7.82 10.84 3.21
N SER A 13 8.88 10.41 3.91
CA SER A 13 10.28 10.63 3.54
C SER A 13 11.04 9.32 3.33
N ALA A 14 12.10 9.39 2.51
CA ALA A 14 12.99 8.26 2.27
C ALA A 14 13.68 7.79 3.56
N ASP A 15 14.17 8.72 4.37
CA ASP A 15 14.89 8.41 5.61
C ASP A 15 14.00 7.73 6.65
N ALA A 16 12.77 8.21 6.83
CA ALA A 16 11.83 7.60 7.78
C ALA A 16 11.49 6.16 7.36
N LEU A 17 11.18 5.97 6.07
CA LEU A 17 10.84 4.65 5.55
C LEU A 17 12.03 3.69 5.62
N ALA A 18 13.22 4.13 5.22
CA ALA A 18 14.43 3.31 5.28
C ALA A 18 14.75 2.88 6.72
N ARG A 19 14.61 3.78 7.71
CA ARG A 19 14.80 3.44 9.13
C ARG A 19 13.86 2.35 9.59
N VAL A 20 12.59 2.41 9.21
CA VAL A 20 11.61 1.37 9.56
C VAL A 20 11.96 0.04 8.89
N LEU A 21 12.24 0.03 7.59
CA LEU A 21 12.56 -1.20 6.85
C LEU A 21 13.84 -1.87 7.37
N ARG A 22 14.89 -1.09 7.67
CA ARG A 22 16.12 -1.59 8.28
C ARG A 22 15.87 -2.19 9.66
N GLY A 23 15.04 -1.55 10.48
CA GLY A 23 14.64 -2.08 11.78
C GLY A 23 13.92 -3.42 11.66
N LEU A 24 13.02 -3.55 10.68
CA LEU A 24 12.32 -4.82 10.41
C LEU A 24 13.29 -5.91 9.93
N ARG A 25 14.28 -5.56 9.10
CA ARG A 25 15.29 -6.51 8.58
C ARG A 25 16.20 -7.08 9.67
N GLN A 26 16.40 -6.38 10.78
CA GLN A 26 17.25 -6.81 11.90
C GLN A 26 16.56 -7.81 12.83
N ILE A 27 15.29 -8.13 12.62
CA ILE A 27 14.54 -9.06 13.46
C ILE A 27 14.96 -10.49 13.09
N ASP A 28 15.39 -11.30 14.07
CA ASP A 28 15.87 -12.69 13.91
C ASP A 28 14.78 -13.71 13.50
N SER A 29 13.60 -13.25 13.09
CA SER A 29 12.49 -14.09 12.66
C SER A 29 11.89 -13.57 11.36
N GLU A 30 11.25 -14.44 10.58
CA GLU A 30 10.60 -14.03 9.35
C GLU A 30 9.57 -12.92 9.60
N VAL A 31 9.76 -11.78 8.94
CA VAL A 31 8.83 -10.65 9.00
C VAL A 31 7.88 -10.72 7.82
N LEU A 32 6.60 -10.91 8.10
CA LEU A 32 5.51 -10.75 7.14
C LEU A 32 5.03 -9.29 7.19
N PHE A 33 5.33 -8.52 6.15
CA PHE A 33 4.99 -7.10 6.09
C PHE A 33 3.81 -6.85 5.14
N VAL A 34 2.66 -6.46 5.69
CA VAL A 34 1.47 -6.09 4.92
C VAL A 34 1.60 -4.65 4.44
N ALA A 35 1.92 -4.48 3.16
CA ALA A 35 2.18 -3.16 2.58
C ALA A 35 0.95 -2.61 1.83
N HIS A 36 0.52 -1.41 2.22
CA HIS A 36 -0.49 -0.62 1.51
C HIS A 36 0.05 -0.15 0.13
N PRO A 37 -0.78 0.07 -0.91
CA PRO A 37 -0.34 0.58 -2.21
C PRO A 37 0.50 1.84 -2.10
N ARG A 38 0.08 2.78 -1.24
CA ARG A 38 0.84 4.01 -0.94
C ARG A 38 2.26 3.72 -0.44
N THR A 39 2.41 2.75 0.46
CA THR A 39 3.72 2.36 1.00
C THR A 39 4.56 1.65 -0.06
N ARG A 40 3.97 0.77 -0.86
CA ARG A 40 4.67 0.13 -1.99
C ARG A 40 5.14 1.15 -3.03
N ALA A 41 4.29 2.13 -3.35
CA ALA A 41 4.63 3.23 -4.24
C ALA A 41 5.77 4.09 -3.64
N ALA A 42 5.76 4.35 -2.33
CA ALA A 42 6.83 5.07 -1.66
C ALA A 42 8.16 4.31 -1.69
N ILE A 43 8.16 2.99 -1.45
CA ILE A 43 9.36 2.14 -1.55
C ILE A 43 9.98 2.25 -2.94
N LYS A 44 9.17 2.12 -4.00
CA LYS A 44 9.63 2.26 -5.39
C LYS A 44 10.10 3.68 -5.70
N ARG A 45 9.34 4.70 -5.29
CA ARG A 45 9.69 6.12 -5.48
C ARG A 45 11.03 6.46 -4.87
N PHE A 46 11.33 5.91 -3.69
CA PHE A 46 12.57 6.15 -2.96
C PHE A 46 13.68 5.13 -3.24
N ARG A 47 13.44 4.15 -4.14
CA ARG A 47 14.40 3.10 -4.52
C ARG A 47 14.93 2.29 -3.32
N LEU A 48 14.05 1.96 -2.38
CA LEU A 48 14.37 1.21 -1.15
C LEU A 48 14.16 -0.31 -1.27
N ASP A 49 14.19 -0.85 -2.49
CA ASP A 49 13.92 -2.27 -2.75
C ASP A 49 14.92 -3.19 -2.02
N GLU A 50 16.18 -2.77 -1.90
CA GLU A 50 17.24 -3.52 -1.18
C GLU A 50 16.97 -3.65 0.33
N GLU A 51 16.18 -2.75 0.91
CA GLU A 51 15.82 -2.80 2.32
C GLU A 51 14.74 -3.87 2.61
N LEU A 52 14.14 -4.46 1.56
CA LEU A 52 13.16 -5.54 1.68
C LEU A 52 13.78 -6.94 1.72
N VAL A 53 15.11 -7.07 1.56
CA VAL A 53 15.78 -8.37 1.65
C VAL A 53 15.53 -8.98 3.04
N GLY A 54 14.97 -10.19 3.07
CA GLY A 54 14.59 -10.88 4.31
C GLY A 54 13.20 -10.52 4.84
N ILE A 55 12.49 -9.60 4.20
CA ILE A 55 11.12 -9.21 4.55
C ILE A 55 10.15 -9.78 3.52
N ARG A 56 9.22 -10.63 3.96
CA ARG A 56 8.14 -11.12 3.09
C ARG A 56 7.05 -10.06 2.99
N VAL A 57 7.02 -9.35 1.86
CA VAL A 57 5.98 -8.34 1.61
C VAL A 57 4.74 -9.00 1.01
N ILE A 58 3.59 -8.78 1.64
CA ILE A 58 2.28 -9.17 1.10
C ILE A 58 1.42 -7.94 0.81
N PRO A 59 0.64 -7.94 -0.28
CA PRO A 59 -0.27 -6.84 -0.58
C PRO A 59 -1.33 -6.72 0.51
N SER A 60 -1.67 -5.49 0.90
CA SER A 60 -2.88 -5.29 1.70
C SER A 60 -4.13 -5.68 0.91
N VAL A 61 -5.22 -6.02 1.59
CA VAL A 61 -6.49 -6.44 0.97
C VAL A 61 -7.06 -5.44 -0.04
N ILE A 62 -6.80 -4.15 0.16
CA ILE A 62 -7.17 -3.10 -0.80
C ILE A 62 -6.31 -3.09 -2.08
N THR A 63 -5.20 -3.82 -2.09
CA THR A 63 -4.34 -4.07 -3.26
C THR A 63 -4.60 -5.45 -3.85
N ALA A 64 -4.95 -6.44 -3.00
CA ALA A 64 -5.29 -7.80 -3.42
C ALA A 64 -6.59 -7.83 -4.25
N SER A 65 -7.45 -6.83 -4.04
CA SER A 65 -8.49 -6.45 -4.97
C SER A 65 -7.97 -5.30 -5.83
N SER A 66 -7.31 -5.62 -6.95
CA SER A 66 -7.65 -4.92 -8.18
C SER A 66 -9.13 -5.20 -8.44
N CYS A 67 -10.00 -4.61 -7.64
CA CYS A 67 -11.38 -4.37 -8.03
C CYS A 67 -11.22 -3.47 -9.24
N ASP A 68 -11.24 -4.11 -10.41
CA ASP A 68 -11.31 -3.48 -11.70
C ASP A 68 -12.31 -2.33 -11.59
N TRP A 69 -11.77 -1.11 -11.56
CA TRP A 69 -12.59 0.08 -11.69
C TRP A 69 -13.41 0.04 -12.99
N HIS A 70 -13.02 -0.81 -13.95
CA HIS A 70 -13.76 -1.17 -15.14
C HIS A 70 -14.95 -2.12 -14.91
N LEU A 71 -14.87 -3.11 -14.01
CA LEU A 71 -16.00 -3.98 -13.64
C LEU A 71 -17.04 -3.24 -12.77
N MET A 72 -16.60 -2.30 -11.94
CA MET A 72 -17.48 -1.49 -11.08
C MET A 72 -18.34 -0.45 -11.86
N ARG A 73 -17.98 -0.09 -13.11
CA ARG A 73 -18.84 0.79 -13.96
C ARG A 73 -20.14 0.11 -14.37
N GLY A 74 -20.17 -1.21 -14.49
CA GLY A 74 -21.35 -1.97 -14.89
C GLY A 74 -22.39 -2.15 -13.77
N CYS A 75 -21.96 -2.12 -12.51
CA CYS A 75 -22.86 -2.27 -11.36
C CYS A 75 -23.50 -0.95 -10.91
N TRP A 76 -22.86 0.20 -11.18
CA TRP A 76 -23.39 1.49 -10.72
C TRP A 76 -24.53 2.05 -11.60
N SER A 77 -24.71 1.52 -12.81
CA SER A 77 -25.82 1.91 -13.70
C SER A 77 -27.17 1.31 -13.33
N ARG A 78 -27.23 0.36 -12.37
CA ARG A 78 -28.49 -0.29 -11.96
C ARG A 78 -29.04 0.20 -10.62
N THR A 79 -28.30 1.01 -9.85
CA THR A 79 -28.70 1.38 -8.48
C THR A 79 -28.63 2.87 -8.14
N SER A 80 -28.33 3.76 -9.09
CA SER A 80 -28.36 5.20 -8.81
C SER A 80 -29.05 6.01 -9.88
N ALA A 81 -30.35 5.75 -10.06
CA ALA A 81 -31.29 6.83 -10.37
C ALA A 81 -31.41 7.75 -9.14
N SER A 82 -30.36 8.50 -8.81
CA SER A 82 -30.50 9.83 -8.21
C SER A 82 -29.15 10.52 -8.06
N SER A 83 -29.11 11.72 -8.64
CA SER A 83 -28.29 12.86 -8.21
C SER A 83 -26.80 12.90 -8.60
N LYS A 84 -26.59 13.36 -9.84
CA LYS A 84 -25.69 14.46 -10.25
C LYS A 84 -24.23 14.44 -9.74
N ARG A 85 -23.33 14.04 -10.64
CA ARG A 85 -21.87 14.20 -10.59
C ARG A 85 -21.45 15.46 -11.37
N SER A 86 -20.76 16.39 -10.70
CA SER A 86 -19.81 17.37 -11.28
C SER A 86 -18.75 17.55 -10.19
N VAL A 87 -17.47 17.28 -10.42
CA VAL A 87 -16.42 18.23 -10.86
C VAL A 87 -15.16 17.35 -10.99
N LEU A 88 -14.64 17.08 -12.20
CA LEU A 88 -13.47 17.72 -12.83
C LEU A 88 -12.37 18.25 -11.89
N CYS A 89 -11.33 17.45 -11.66
CA CYS A 89 -9.92 17.70 -11.98
C CYS A 89 -9.07 16.54 -11.45
#